data_AF-A0A4V5Q3J3-F1
#
_entry.id   AF-A0A4V5Q3J3-F1
#
_cell.length_a   1.000
_cell.length_b   1.000
_cell.length_c   1.000
_cell.angle_alpha   90.00
_cell.angle_beta   90.00
_cell.angle_gamma   90.00
#
_symmetry.space_group_name_H-M   'P 1'
#
loop_
_entity.id
_entity.type
_entity.pdbx_description
1 polymer ?
#
loop_
_entity_poly.entity_id
_entity_poly.type
_entity_poly.pdbx_seq_one_letter_code
_entity_poly.pdbx_strand_id
1 'polypeptide(L)'
;MKGYFTLSRLKLLFITKDHTFHIDKSSVYLIDELKKICDLNVWTTNGNINEIINQIGERPDFILLNDHKPDYCPDISGLKNMKIPFGLIMHDLQYKMYKKKRFIRQENVQHLFVNYRDAFKRWYPTYIDRMIWFPHHVPLKVFKDYQVSKDYDYLMMGAIYKELYPLRVAIMKWYRNNPAFTYVPHPGYKTMDHIGKGYKVGIDYARELNKAKIFFTCDSNYHFPLLKYYEALACGTLLLGTGSEELRDLGFIDGKTYVEINQSNFNEKAKYYLKNEAERLSIAKRGEELIQQRHSTEIRARELVVQISKLID
;
A
#
# COMPACT_ATOMS: atom_id res chain seq x y z
N MET A 1 -44.39 -3.86 -13.24
CA MET A 1 -43.35 -3.08 -12.53
C MET A 1 -42.37 -4.07 -11.91
N LYS A 2 -41.15 -4.16 -12.45
CA LYS A 2 -40.10 -5.01 -11.87
C LYS A 2 -39.68 -4.40 -10.55
N GLY A 3 -39.90 -5.12 -9.45
CA GLY A 3 -39.47 -4.72 -8.12
C GLY A 3 -37.95 -4.60 -8.09
N TYR A 4 -37.45 -3.40 -7.82
CA TYR A 4 -36.06 -3.20 -7.46
C TYR A 4 -35.89 -3.73 -6.05
N PHE A 5 -35.37 -4.95 -5.90
CA PHE A 5 -34.73 -5.35 -4.66
C PHE A 5 -33.57 -4.39 -4.44
N THR A 6 -33.69 -3.49 -3.46
CA THR A 6 -32.53 -2.80 -2.89
C THR A 6 -31.64 -3.87 -2.27
N LEU A 7 -30.52 -4.20 -2.92
CA LEU A 7 -29.47 -5.00 -2.32
C LEU A 7 -29.11 -4.36 -0.97
N SER A 8 -29.23 -5.12 0.12
CA SER A 8 -28.78 -4.65 1.43
C SER A 8 -27.29 -4.32 1.35
N ARG A 9 -26.92 -3.19 1.94
CA ARG A 9 -25.53 -2.75 2.00
C ARG A 9 -24.72 -3.75 2.86
N LEU A 10 -23.54 -4.14 2.39
CA LEU A 10 -22.66 -5.10 3.08
C LEU A 10 -22.36 -4.62 4.51
N LYS A 11 -22.58 -5.47 5.50
CA LYS A 11 -22.20 -5.22 6.91
C LYS A 11 -20.82 -5.78 7.17
N LEU A 12 -19.83 -4.90 7.27
CA LEU A 12 -18.43 -5.27 7.43
C LEU A 12 -17.95 -4.94 8.84
N LEU A 13 -17.40 -5.93 9.54
CA LEU A 13 -16.59 -5.69 10.74
C LEU A 13 -15.12 -5.68 10.35
N PHE A 14 -14.48 -4.51 10.39
CA PHE A 14 -13.04 -4.37 10.18
C PHE A 14 -12.30 -4.25 11.51
N ILE A 15 -11.49 -5.26 11.82
CA ILE A 15 -10.68 -5.33 13.03
C ILE A 15 -9.26 -4.84 12.73
N THR A 16 -8.92 -3.68 13.27
CA THR A 16 -7.63 -3.01 13.04
C THR A 16 -7.32 -2.08 14.19
N LYS A 17 -6.05 -1.90 14.53
CA LYS A 17 -5.62 -0.84 15.45
C LYS A 17 -5.81 0.54 14.82
N ASP A 18 -5.90 1.55 15.68
CA ASP A 18 -5.97 2.94 15.26
C ASP A 18 -4.61 3.42 14.74
N HIS A 19 -4.55 3.76 13.45
CA HIS A 19 -3.37 4.27 12.76
C HIS A 19 -3.46 5.77 12.47
N THR A 20 -4.39 6.50 13.09
CA THR A 20 -4.60 7.95 12.85
C THR A 20 -3.33 8.77 13.04
N PHE A 21 -2.53 8.40 14.05
CA PHE A 21 -1.23 9.01 14.36
C PHE A 21 -0.05 8.15 13.91
N HIS A 22 -0.22 7.20 13.00
CA HIS A 22 0.90 6.47 12.41
C HIS A 22 1.37 7.14 11.12
N ILE A 23 2.61 6.85 10.71
CA ILE A 23 3.16 7.31 9.43
C ILE A 23 2.47 6.59 8.27
N ASP A 24 2.32 5.26 8.39
CA ASP A 24 1.45 4.49 7.51
C ASP A 24 0.01 4.67 7.94
N LYS A 25 -0.81 5.19 7.02
CA LYS A 25 -2.24 5.46 7.23
C LYS A 25 -3.13 4.70 6.26
N SER A 26 -2.61 3.66 5.61
CA SER A 26 -3.35 2.84 4.63
C SER A 26 -4.70 2.36 5.18
N SER A 27 -4.73 1.82 6.40
CA SER A 27 -5.97 1.40 7.09
C SER A 27 -6.95 2.55 7.30
N VAL A 28 -6.46 3.73 7.72
CA VAL A 28 -7.30 4.93 7.95
C VAL A 28 -7.97 5.36 6.66
N TYR A 29 -7.19 5.43 5.58
CA TYR A 29 -7.73 5.81 4.28
C TYR A 29 -8.73 4.78 3.75
N LEU A 30 -8.45 3.48 3.94
CA LEU A 30 -9.36 2.42 3.54
C LEU A 30 -10.68 2.48 4.33
N ILE A 31 -10.62 2.71 5.65
CA ILE A 31 -11.80 2.92 6.50
C ILE A 31 -12.64 4.11 6.00
N ASP A 32 -12.00 5.24 5.67
CA ASP A 32 -12.70 6.44 5.18
C ASP A 32 -13.50 6.15 3.91
N GLU A 33 -12.96 5.35 2.97
CA GLU A 33 -13.66 4.98 1.74
C GLU A 33 -14.71 3.89 1.97
N LEU A 34 -14.42 2.89 2.81
CA LEU A 34 -15.37 1.82 3.16
C LEU A 34 -16.64 2.38 3.82
N LYS A 35 -16.53 3.34 4.74
CA LYS A 35 -17.68 4.01 5.39
C LYS A 35 -18.66 4.64 4.39
N LYS A 36 -18.22 4.97 3.18
CA LYS A 36 -19.07 5.54 2.12
C LYS A 36 -19.87 4.49 1.36
N ILE A 37 -19.40 3.23 1.34
CA ILE A 37 -19.94 2.18 0.46
C ILE A 37 -20.43 0.91 1.18
N CYS A 38 -20.04 0.66 2.43
CA CYS A 38 -20.56 -0.44 3.26
C CYS A 38 -21.00 0.04 4.66
N ASP A 39 -21.82 -0.75 5.36
CA ASP A 39 -22.16 -0.52 6.76
C ASP A 39 -21.01 -1.05 7.62
N LEU A 40 -20.11 -0.14 7.99
CA LEU A 40 -18.81 -0.48 8.57
C LEU A 40 -18.79 -0.31 10.10
N ASN A 41 -18.51 -1.41 10.80
CA ASN A 41 -18.05 -1.38 12.20
C ASN A 41 -16.53 -1.53 12.23
N VAL A 42 -15.84 -0.71 13.03
CA VAL A 42 -14.39 -0.79 13.23
C VAL A 42 -14.10 -1.15 14.68
N TRP A 43 -13.29 -2.19 14.88
CA TRP A 43 -12.90 -2.64 16.22
C TRP A 43 -11.38 -2.58 16.41
N THR A 44 -10.93 -1.99 17.53
CA THR A 44 -9.53 -1.62 17.73
C THR A 44 -8.83 -2.27 18.92
N THR A 45 -9.58 -2.98 19.77
CA THR A 45 -9.08 -3.55 21.04
C THR A 45 -9.04 -5.08 21.01
N ASN A 46 -8.25 -5.67 21.90
CA ASN A 46 -8.20 -7.12 22.06
C ASN A 46 -9.53 -7.67 22.57
N GLY A 47 -9.90 -8.90 22.20
CA GLY A 47 -11.13 -9.50 22.71
C GLY A 47 -11.49 -10.85 22.08
N ASN A 48 -12.55 -11.46 22.61
CA ASN A 48 -13.18 -12.61 21.96
C ASN A 48 -14.16 -12.13 20.89
N ILE A 49 -14.12 -12.72 19.70
CA ILE A 49 -14.95 -12.28 18.58
C ILE A 49 -16.46 -12.33 18.86
N ASN A 50 -16.94 -13.28 19.67
CA ASN A 50 -18.36 -13.37 20.01
C ASN A 50 -18.81 -12.20 20.90
N GLU A 51 -17.97 -11.83 21.87
CA GLU A 51 -18.22 -10.67 22.73
C GLU A 51 -18.21 -9.37 21.93
N ILE A 52 -17.28 -9.24 20.98
CA ILE A 52 -17.18 -8.09 20.08
C ILE A 52 -18.46 -7.94 19.24
N ILE A 53 -18.92 -9.02 18.62
CA ILE A 53 -20.17 -9.01 17.82
C ILE A 53 -21.37 -8.65 18.70
N ASN A 54 -21.44 -9.20 19.92
CA ASN A 54 -22.51 -8.87 20.86
C ASN A 54 -22.50 -7.38 21.25
N GLN A 55 -21.32 -6.78 21.46
CA GLN A 55 -21.18 -5.36 21.81
C GLN A 55 -21.53 -4.42 20.66
N ILE A 56 -21.21 -4.80 19.43
CA ILE A 56 -21.61 -4.05 18.22
C ILE A 56 -23.13 -4.03 18.08
N GLY A 57 -23.83 -5.04 18.62
CA GLY A 57 -25.30 -5.11 18.59
C GLY A 57 -25.86 -5.48 17.22
N GLU A 58 -25.00 -5.80 16.25
CA GLU A 58 -25.36 -6.16 14.89
C GLU A 58 -24.44 -7.27 14.37
N ARG A 59 -25.03 -8.27 13.70
CA ARG A 59 -24.28 -9.37 13.08
C ARG A 59 -23.66 -8.89 11.75
N PRO A 60 -22.32 -8.90 11.60
CA PRO A 60 -21.70 -8.60 10.31
C PRO A 60 -21.88 -9.73 9.30
N ASP A 61 -21.85 -9.39 8.02
CA ASP A 61 -21.84 -10.34 6.91
C ASP A 61 -20.43 -10.93 6.72
N PHE A 62 -19.40 -10.12 6.98
CA PHE A 62 -17.99 -10.53 6.89
C PHE A 62 -17.14 -9.86 7.96
N ILE A 63 -16.11 -10.57 8.44
CA ILE A 63 -15.12 -10.04 9.38
C ILE A 63 -13.77 -9.93 8.66
N LEU A 64 -13.24 -8.72 8.54
CA LEU A 64 -11.90 -8.49 8.01
C LEU A 64 -10.94 -8.20 9.14
N LEU A 65 -9.86 -8.98 9.25
CA LEU A 65 -8.76 -8.70 10.14
C LEU A 65 -7.65 -7.99 9.37
N ASN A 66 -7.05 -6.96 9.97
CA ASN A 66 -5.82 -6.39 9.46
C ASN A 66 -4.63 -7.34 9.68
N ASP A 67 -3.46 -7.00 9.13
CA ASP A 67 -2.25 -7.82 9.20
C ASP A 67 -1.98 -8.35 10.61
N HIS A 68 -1.71 -9.67 10.72
CA HIS A 68 -1.42 -10.35 11.98
C HIS A 68 -0.01 -9.96 12.49
N LYS A 69 0.07 -8.71 12.93
CA LYS A 69 1.19 -8.01 13.53
C LYS A 69 0.62 -7.12 14.64
N PRO A 70 1.23 -7.09 15.84
CA PRO A 70 0.67 -6.37 16.97
C PRO A 70 0.42 -4.88 16.74
N ASP A 71 1.10 -4.24 15.79
CA ASP A 71 0.87 -2.83 15.48
C ASP A 71 -0.34 -2.61 14.56
N TYR A 72 -0.84 -3.65 13.89
CA TYR A 72 -1.89 -3.56 12.87
C TYR A 72 -3.22 -4.16 13.31
N CYS A 73 -3.20 -5.34 13.93
CA CYS A 73 -4.40 -6.02 14.38
C CYS A 73 -4.34 -6.22 15.90
N PRO A 74 -5.43 -5.93 16.65
CA PRO A 74 -5.55 -6.42 18.02
C PRO A 74 -5.58 -7.95 18.06
N ASP A 75 -5.28 -8.51 19.23
CA ASP A 75 -5.34 -9.94 19.47
C ASP A 75 -6.81 -10.38 19.61
N ILE A 76 -7.29 -11.14 18.62
CA ILE A 76 -8.66 -11.65 18.56
C ILE A 76 -8.67 -13.16 18.75
N SER A 77 -9.50 -13.64 19.68
CA SER A 77 -9.71 -15.06 19.92
C SER A 77 -11.09 -15.53 19.48
N GLY A 78 -11.27 -16.84 19.31
CA GLY A 78 -12.56 -17.47 19.01
C GLY A 78 -12.95 -17.49 17.52
N LEU A 79 -12.02 -17.21 16.61
CA LEU A 79 -12.29 -17.16 15.16
C LEU A 79 -12.50 -18.54 14.55
N LYS A 80 -11.74 -19.56 15.00
CA LYS A 80 -11.79 -20.93 14.44
C LYS A 80 -13.20 -21.52 14.28
N ASN A 81 -14.10 -21.23 15.21
CA ASN A 81 -15.46 -21.79 15.24
C ASN A 81 -16.52 -20.80 14.73
N MET A 82 -16.10 -19.68 14.15
CA MET A 82 -17.00 -18.63 13.69
C MET A 82 -17.77 -19.08 12.45
N LYS A 83 -19.09 -18.86 12.45
CA LYS A 83 -19.95 -19.13 11.29
C LYS A 83 -19.98 -17.98 10.28
N ILE A 84 -19.56 -16.78 10.70
CA ILE A 84 -19.43 -15.62 9.83
C ILE A 84 -18.12 -15.76 9.05
N PRO A 85 -18.13 -15.65 7.71
CA PRO A 85 -16.91 -15.72 6.93
C PRO A 85 -15.96 -14.58 7.30
N PHE A 86 -14.67 -14.87 7.30
CA PHE A 86 -13.66 -13.90 7.69
C PHE A 86 -12.37 -14.04 6.89
N GLY A 87 -11.63 -12.95 6.80
CA GLY A 87 -10.37 -12.88 6.09
C GLY A 87 -9.31 -12.07 6.81
N LEU A 88 -8.07 -12.21 6.34
CA LEU A 88 -6.90 -11.56 6.90
C LEU A 88 -6.16 -10.77 5.80
N ILE A 89 -5.94 -9.48 6.02
CA ILE A 89 -5.00 -8.69 5.20
C ILE A 89 -3.58 -9.20 5.48
N MET A 90 -2.78 -9.37 4.44
CA MET A 90 -1.42 -9.88 4.49
C MET A 90 -0.49 -8.85 3.85
N HIS A 91 -0.04 -7.91 4.68
CA HIS A 91 0.82 -6.81 4.27
C HIS A 91 2.30 -7.11 4.57
N ASP A 92 2.68 -7.23 5.85
CA ASP A 92 4.08 -7.39 6.26
C ASP A 92 4.48 -8.87 6.21
N LEU A 93 4.56 -9.45 4.99
CA LEU A 93 4.70 -10.89 4.78
C LEU A 93 5.89 -11.51 5.51
N GLN A 94 7.02 -10.80 5.58
CA GLN A 94 8.25 -11.27 6.21
C GLN A 94 8.20 -11.25 7.74
N TYR A 95 7.30 -10.47 8.35
CA TYR A 95 7.25 -10.34 9.81
C TYR A 95 6.78 -11.62 10.48
N LYS A 96 7.70 -12.25 11.25
CA LYS A 96 7.45 -13.46 12.05
C LYS A 96 6.64 -14.52 11.29
N MET A 97 7.07 -14.84 10.06
CA MET A 97 6.37 -15.74 9.14
C MET A 97 5.85 -17.03 9.79
N TYR A 98 6.65 -17.68 10.64
CA TYR A 98 6.22 -18.88 11.38
C TYR A 98 4.96 -18.64 12.23
N LYS A 99 4.90 -17.50 12.95
CA LYS A 99 3.73 -17.15 13.77
C LYS A 99 2.50 -16.88 12.88
N LYS A 100 2.67 -16.20 11.74
CA LYS A 100 1.58 -15.97 10.78
C LYS A 100 1.04 -17.28 10.22
N LYS A 101 1.92 -18.18 9.74
CA LYS A 101 1.53 -19.51 9.24
C LYS A 101 0.81 -20.33 10.32
N ARG A 102 1.28 -20.25 11.58
CA ARG A 102 0.63 -20.91 12.72
C ARG A 102 -0.77 -20.36 12.96
N PHE A 103 -0.94 -19.04 12.96
CA PHE A 103 -2.25 -18.39 13.11
C PHE A 103 -3.21 -18.80 11.99
N ILE A 104 -2.80 -18.70 10.73
CA ILE A 104 -3.60 -19.11 9.56
C ILE A 104 -4.11 -20.56 9.71
N ARG A 105 -3.23 -21.47 10.16
CA ARG A 105 -3.58 -22.88 10.38
C ARG A 105 -4.49 -23.08 11.59
N GLN A 106 -4.20 -22.44 12.73
CA GLN A 106 -4.93 -22.66 13.98
C GLN A 106 -6.36 -22.11 13.92
N GLU A 107 -6.51 -20.90 13.38
CA GLU A 107 -7.82 -20.25 13.19
C GLU A 107 -8.51 -20.67 11.89
N ASN A 108 -7.88 -21.52 11.08
CA ASN A 108 -8.40 -21.98 9.80
C ASN A 108 -8.85 -20.84 8.86
N VAL A 109 -7.99 -19.82 8.70
CA VAL A 109 -8.28 -18.66 7.85
C VAL A 109 -8.40 -19.08 6.39
N GLN A 110 -9.56 -18.83 5.77
CA GLN A 110 -9.85 -19.23 4.38
C GLN A 110 -9.58 -18.14 3.34
N HIS A 111 -9.61 -16.87 3.73
CA HIS A 111 -9.47 -15.74 2.81
C HIS A 111 -8.28 -14.86 3.21
N LEU A 112 -7.29 -14.76 2.33
CA LEU A 112 -6.05 -14.01 2.56
C LEU A 112 -5.94 -12.89 1.54
N PHE A 113 -6.18 -11.65 1.97
CA PHE A 113 -6.08 -10.46 1.13
C PHE A 113 -4.63 -9.98 1.08
N VAL A 114 -3.91 -10.28 0.00
CA VAL A 114 -2.45 -10.19 -0.06
C VAL A 114 -1.98 -8.98 -0.87
N ASN A 115 -1.11 -8.15 -0.28
CA ASN A 115 -0.53 -6.97 -0.95
C ASN A 115 0.56 -7.31 -1.99
N TYR A 116 1.30 -8.41 -1.79
CA TYR A 116 2.43 -8.81 -2.63
C TYR A 116 2.26 -10.26 -3.12
N ARG A 117 1.62 -10.42 -4.28
CA ARG A 117 1.24 -11.70 -4.89
C ARG A 117 2.42 -12.64 -5.07
N ASP A 118 3.50 -12.16 -5.69
CA ASP A 118 4.59 -13.06 -6.08
C ASP A 118 5.43 -13.48 -4.87
N ALA A 119 5.63 -12.55 -3.93
CA ALA A 119 6.26 -12.88 -2.66
C ALA A 119 5.42 -13.85 -1.82
N PHE A 120 4.09 -13.67 -1.79
CA PHE A 120 3.21 -14.59 -1.09
C PHE A 120 3.26 -16.00 -1.69
N LYS A 121 3.21 -16.13 -3.02
CA LYS A 121 3.37 -17.43 -3.70
C LYS A 121 4.66 -18.14 -3.30
N ARG A 122 5.78 -17.40 -3.24
CA ARG A 122 7.09 -17.95 -2.83
C ARG A 122 7.13 -18.36 -1.36
N TRP A 123 6.54 -17.56 -0.47
CA TRP A 123 6.73 -17.69 0.97
C TRP A 123 5.63 -18.44 1.70
N TYR A 124 4.43 -18.50 1.11
CA TYR A 124 3.22 -19.13 1.63
C TYR A 124 2.59 -20.11 0.60
N PRO A 125 3.38 -21.00 -0.04
CA PRO A 125 2.90 -21.81 -1.18
C PRO A 125 1.70 -22.70 -0.83
N THR A 126 1.63 -23.23 0.39
CA THR A 126 0.51 -24.06 0.88
C THR A 126 -0.83 -23.32 0.97
N TYR A 127 -0.82 -21.98 0.88
CA TYR A 127 -2.00 -21.14 1.05
C TYR A 127 -2.36 -20.37 -0.23
N ILE A 128 -1.80 -20.74 -1.40
CA ILE A 128 -2.06 -20.05 -2.67
C ILE A 128 -3.56 -20.08 -3.03
N ASP A 129 -4.24 -21.20 -2.80
CA ASP A 129 -5.68 -21.34 -3.11
C ASP A 129 -6.58 -20.46 -2.24
N ARG A 130 -6.03 -19.88 -1.17
CA ARG A 130 -6.71 -18.96 -0.25
C ARG A 130 -6.40 -17.49 -0.53
N MET A 131 -5.52 -17.23 -1.51
CA MET A 131 -5.03 -15.89 -1.82
C MET A 131 -6.04 -15.11 -2.64
N ILE A 132 -6.33 -13.89 -2.19
CA ILE A 132 -7.05 -12.86 -2.90
C ILE A 132 -6.06 -11.71 -3.08
N TRP A 133 -5.74 -11.35 -4.32
CA TRP A 133 -4.78 -10.26 -4.56
C TRP A 133 -5.41 -8.92 -4.18
N PHE A 134 -4.79 -8.23 -3.23
CA PHE A 134 -5.23 -6.95 -2.69
C PHE A 134 -4.05 -5.94 -2.70
N PRO A 135 -3.65 -5.45 -3.89
CA PRO A 135 -2.54 -4.53 -4.03
C PRO A 135 -2.65 -3.26 -3.19
N HIS A 136 -1.50 -2.61 -3.01
CA HIS A 136 -1.42 -1.28 -2.41
C HIS A 136 -2.26 -0.24 -3.16
N HIS A 137 -2.59 0.82 -2.44
CA HIS A 137 -3.43 1.91 -2.92
C HIS A 137 -3.05 3.21 -2.21
N VAL A 138 -3.37 4.35 -2.83
CA VAL A 138 -3.11 5.67 -2.24
C VAL A 138 -4.34 6.57 -2.29
N PRO A 139 -4.58 7.40 -1.26
CA PRO A 139 -5.70 8.34 -1.25
C PRO A 139 -5.40 9.57 -2.11
N LEU A 140 -6.22 9.83 -3.12
CA LEU A 140 -6.04 10.98 -4.02
C LEU A 140 -6.27 12.34 -3.31
N LYS A 141 -6.86 12.35 -2.12
CA LYS A 141 -6.94 13.55 -1.27
C LYS A 141 -5.57 13.98 -0.71
N VAL A 142 -4.60 13.06 -0.64
CA VAL A 142 -3.24 13.29 -0.13
C VAL A 142 -2.20 13.22 -1.24
N PHE A 143 -2.23 12.17 -2.06
CA PHE A 143 -1.27 11.98 -3.15
C PHE A 143 -1.92 12.36 -4.46
N LYS A 144 -1.53 13.51 -5.00
CA LYS A 144 -2.06 14.12 -6.22
C LYS A 144 -1.05 15.10 -6.78
N ASP A 145 -1.25 15.52 -8.03
CA ASP A 145 -0.56 16.69 -8.53
C ASP A 145 -1.03 17.94 -7.78
N TYR A 146 -0.10 18.60 -7.08
CA TYR A 146 -0.37 19.86 -6.37
C TYR A 146 -0.08 21.08 -7.26
N GLN A 147 0.35 20.87 -8.51
CA GLN A 147 0.68 21.92 -9.47
C GLN A 147 1.74 22.90 -8.92
N VAL A 148 2.71 22.37 -8.14
CA VAL A 148 3.82 23.16 -7.61
C VAL A 148 5.03 23.12 -8.53
N SER A 149 5.94 24.09 -8.35
CA SER A 149 7.24 24.10 -9.05
C SER A 149 8.03 22.80 -8.79
N LYS A 150 8.66 22.28 -9.84
CA LYS A 150 9.55 21.11 -9.76
C LYS A 150 10.95 21.53 -9.31
N ASP A 151 11.12 21.72 -8.00
CA ASP A 151 12.35 22.21 -7.36
C ASP A 151 13.48 21.18 -7.28
N TYR A 152 13.17 19.88 -7.36
CA TYR A 152 14.18 18.81 -7.30
C TYR A 152 14.40 18.17 -8.67
N ASP A 153 15.63 18.21 -9.18
CA ASP A 153 16.00 17.43 -10.37
C ASP A 153 15.94 15.94 -10.06
N TYR A 154 16.63 15.53 -9.00
CA TYR A 154 16.66 14.15 -8.51
C TYR A 154 16.32 14.09 -7.03
N LEU A 155 15.28 13.34 -6.67
CA LEU A 155 14.87 13.14 -5.29
C LEU A 155 14.91 11.64 -4.93
N MET A 156 15.40 11.34 -3.74
CA MET A 156 15.15 10.05 -3.09
C MET A 156 14.75 10.27 -1.63
N MET A 157 13.66 9.63 -1.20
CA MET A 157 13.18 9.74 0.17
C MET A 157 12.91 8.37 0.76
N GLY A 158 13.41 8.12 1.98
CA GLY A 158 13.13 6.90 2.74
C GLY A 158 14.37 6.19 3.25
N ALA A 159 14.21 4.91 3.62
CA ALA A 159 15.25 4.14 4.28
C ALA A 159 16.33 3.65 3.31
N ILE A 160 17.59 3.68 3.78
CA ILE A 160 18.77 3.12 3.13
C ILE A 160 19.32 2.00 4.02
N TYR A 161 18.80 0.79 3.82
CA TYR A 161 19.33 -0.42 4.46
C TYR A 161 19.97 -1.27 3.38
N LYS A 162 21.29 -1.48 3.46
CA LYS A 162 22.06 -2.15 2.40
C LYS A 162 21.49 -3.51 2.00
N GLU A 163 21.08 -4.28 3.01
CA GLU A 163 20.65 -5.67 2.78
C GLU A 163 19.20 -5.78 2.30
N LEU A 164 18.47 -4.67 2.29
CA LEU A 164 17.10 -4.60 1.80
C LEU A 164 16.98 -3.77 0.51
N TYR A 165 17.81 -2.74 0.33
CA TYR A 165 17.70 -1.75 -0.73
C TYR A 165 19.06 -1.48 -1.41
N PRO A 166 19.69 -2.48 -2.07
CA PRO A 166 21.02 -2.31 -2.67
C PRO A 166 21.04 -1.22 -3.75
N LEU A 167 19.99 -1.09 -4.56
CA LEU A 167 19.91 -0.03 -5.57
C LEU A 167 19.89 1.37 -4.94
N ARG A 168 19.16 1.58 -3.84
CA ARG A 168 19.15 2.88 -3.13
C ARG A 168 20.55 3.23 -2.61
N VAL A 169 21.30 2.25 -2.10
CA VAL A 169 22.70 2.46 -1.69
C VAL A 169 23.57 2.84 -2.88
N ALA A 170 23.41 2.17 -4.03
CA ALA A 170 24.18 2.50 -5.23
C ALA A 170 23.91 3.93 -5.71
N ILE A 171 22.63 4.34 -5.79
CA ILE A 171 22.21 5.69 -6.16
C ILE A 171 22.78 6.74 -5.18
N MET A 172 22.67 6.50 -3.87
CA MET A 172 23.24 7.40 -2.86
C MET A 172 24.73 7.58 -2.99
N LYS A 173 25.48 6.49 -3.19
CA LYS A 173 26.93 6.53 -3.34
C LYS A 173 27.32 7.30 -4.60
N TRP A 174 26.61 7.06 -5.69
CA TRP A 174 26.87 7.72 -6.97
C TRP A 174 26.61 9.22 -6.93
N TYR A 175 25.48 9.64 -6.34
CA TYR A 175 25.06 11.05 -6.32
C TYR A 175 25.44 11.82 -5.05
N ARG A 176 26.25 11.24 -4.13
CA ARG A 176 26.54 11.83 -2.82
C ARG A 176 26.99 13.30 -2.85
N ASN A 177 27.74 13.69 -3.88
CA ASN A 177 28.27 15.04 -4.05
C ASN A 177 27.64 15.79 -5.24
N ASN A 178 26.53 15.30 -5.77
CA ASN A 178 25.83 15.94 -6.89
C ASN A 178 24.84 16.97 -6.34
N PRO A 179 24.99 18.28 -6.66
CA PRO A 179 24.10 19.32 -6.14
C PRO A 179 22.66 19.21 -6.65
N ALA A 180 22.42 18.49 -7.75
CA ALA A 180 21.08 18.23 -8.28
C ALA A 180 20.36 17.07 -7.56
N PHE A 181 21.04 16.36 -6.65
CA PHE A 181 20.48 15.22 -5.93
C PHE A 181 20.13 15.58 -4.48
N THR A 182 18.86 15.42 -4.14
CA THR A 182 18.35 15.59 -2.78
C THR A 182 17.97 14.24 -2.18
N TYR A 183 18.51 13.94 -1.00
CA TYR A 183 18.09 12.81 -0.19
C TYR A 183 17.39 13.27 1.09
N VAL A 184 16.23 12.68 1.39
CA VAL A 184 15.54 12.87 2.67
C VAL A 184 15.42 11.54 3.41
N PRO A 185 15.95 11.42 4.65
CA PRO A 185 15.89 10.18 5.41
C PRO A 185 14.46 9.82 5.84
N HIS A 186 14.25 8.53 6.11
CA HIS A 186 12.97 8.05 6.64
C HIS A 186 12.67 8.68 8.00
N PRO A 187 11.43 9.13 8.26
CA PRO A 187 11.01 9.73 9.54
C PRO A 187 11.01 8.76 10.75
N GLY A 188 11.55 7.55 10.61
CA GLY A 188 11.36 6.45 11.57
C GLY A 188 9.96 5.84 11.51
N TYR A 189 9.58 5.04 12.52
CA TYR A 189 8.26 4.39 12.64
C TYR A 189 7.51 4.81 13.90
N LYS A 190 7.90 5.95 14.49
CA LYS A 190 7.25 6.49 15.69
C LYS A 190 5.89 7.08 15.31
N THR A 191 5.00 7.16 16.29
CA THR A 191 3.72 7.86 16.17
C THR A 191 3.95 9.36 15.95
N MET A 192 3.02 10.01 15.25
CA MET A 192 3.14 11.39 14.75
C MET A 192 3.20 12.44 15.86
N ASP A 193 2.67 12.14 17.04
CA ASP A 193 2.84 12.92 18.27
C ASP A 193 4.31 13.00 18.72
N HIS A 194 5.15 12.04 18.32
CA HIS A 194 6.60 12.05 18.55
C HIS A 194 7.41 12.54 17.36
N ILE A 195 6.74 12.92 16.26
CA ILE A 195 7.37 13.48 15.08
C ILE A 195 7.49 15.00 15.28
N GLY A 196 8.71 15.49 15.46
CA GLY A 196 8.98 16.91 15.67
C GLY A 196 8.60 17.81 14.49
N LYS A 197 8.72 19.13 14.64
CA LYS A 197 8.57 20.06 13.51
C LYS A 197 9.64 19.76 12.45
N GLY A 198 9.22 19.60 11.18
CA GLY A 198 10.13 19.45 10.03
C GLY A 198 10.18 18.07 9.36
N TYR A 199 9.49 17.07 9.89
CA TYR A 199 9.37 15.77 9.20
C TYR A 199 8.34 15.84 8.06
N LYS A 200 8.69 15.24 6.93
CA LYS A 200 7.86 15.19 5.73
C LYS A 200 7.01 13.91 5.77
N VAL A 201 5.76 14.02 6.21
CA VAL A 201 4.77 12.92 6.27
C VAL A 201 3.42 13.38 5.68
N GLY A 202 2.58 12.44 5.25
CA GLY A 202 1.25 12.76 4.71
C GLY A 202 1.30 13.77 3.54
N ILE A 203 0.56 14.87 3.67
CA ILE A 203 0.47 15.93 2.65
C ILE A 203 1.84 16.57 2.39
N ASP A 204 2.65 16.79 3.43
CA ASP A 204 3.97 17.41 3.26
C ASP A 204 4.91 16.48 2.50
N TYR A 205 4.87 15.18 2.78
CA TYR A 205 5.57 14.20 1.96
C TYR A 205 5.08 14.17 0.51
N ALA A 206 3.76 14.18 0.28
CA ALA A 206 3.20 14.18 -1.07
C ALA A 206 3.61 15.43 -1.88
N ARG A 207 3.66 16.61 -1.24
CA ARG A 207 4.16 17.84 -1.86
C ARG A 207 5.63 17.74 -2.23
N GLU A 208 6.45 17.11 -1.39
CA GLU A 208 7.88 16.93 -1.66
C GLU A 208 8.11 15.98 -2.84
N LEU A 209 7.29 14.93 -2.96
CA LEU A 209 7.26 14.11 -4.17
C LEU A 209 6.85 14.94 -5.40
N ASN A 210 5.80 15.77 -5.29
CA ASN A 210 5.32 16.60 -6.41
C ASN A 210 6.33 17.69 -6.82
N LYS A 211 7.24 18.13 -5.95
CA LYS A 211 8.36 19.03 -6.31
C LYS A 211 9.48 18.33 -7.10
N ALA A 212 9.48 17.01 -7.25
CA ALA A 212 10.53 16.33 -8.00
C ALA A 212 10.21 16.18 -9.49
N LYS A 213 11.23 16.37 -10.34
CA LYS A 213 11.20 15.95 -11.75
C LYS A 213 11.36 14.44 -11.84
N ILE A 214 12.35 13.88 -11.13
CA ILE A 214 12.64 12.46 -11.06
C ILE A 214 12.72 12.02 -9.59
N PHE A 215 12.00 10.94 -9.27
CA PHE A 215 12.06 10.29 -7.97
C PHE A 215 12.63 8.87 -8.10
N PHE A 216 13.62 8.54 -7.28
CA PHE A 216 14.23 7.22 -7.23
C PHE A 216 13.62 6.32 -6.16
N THR A 217 13.37 5.06 -6.51
CA THR A 217 13.08 4.01 -5.52
C THR A 217 13.52 2.62 -5.99
N CYS A 218 13.15 1.59 -5.24
CA CYS A 218 13.23 0.20 -5.68
C CYS A 218 12.20 -0.65 -4.92
N ASP A 219 11.94 -1.84 -5.45
CA ASP A 219 11.06 -2.91 -4.94
C ASP A 219 11.68 -3.75 -3.80
N SER A 220 12.87 -3.36 -3.31
CA SER A 220 13.67 -4.10 -2.30
C SER A 220 14.17 -5.47 -2.79
N ASN A 221 15.02 -6.13 -1.99
CA ASN A 221 15.43 -7.52 -2.23
C ASN A 221 14.28 -8.53 -2.14
N TYR A 222 13.09 -8.11 -1.72
CA TYR A 222 11.89 -8.95 -1.71
C TYR A 222 11.03 -8.82 -2.97
N HIS A 223 11.34 -7.88 -3.87
CA HIS A 223 10.57 -7.59 -5.08
C HIS A 223 9.11 -7.22 -4.80
N PHE A 224 8.89 -6.35 -3.81
CA PHE A 224 7.58 -5.83 -3.43
C PHE A 224 7.23 -4.59 -4.26
N PRO A 225 6.02 -4.53 -4.86
CA PRO A 225 5.40 -3.29 -5.30
C PRO A 225 5.12 -2.32 -4.13
N LEU A 226 6.15 -1.64 -3.61
CA LEU A 226 6.04 -0.78 -2.42
C LEU A 226 5.16 0.46 -2.68
N LEU A 227 4.55 1.00 -1.61
CA LEU A 227 3.71 2.23 -1.66
C LEU A 227 4.36 3.40 -2.43
N LYS A 228 5.68 3.56 -2.33
CA LYS A 228 6.43 4.62 -3.05
C LYS A 228 6.21 4.64 -4.55
N TYR A 229 5.94 3.48 -5.17
CA TYR A 229 5.61 3.43 -6.60
C TYR A 229 4.30 4.17 -6.89
N TYR A 230 3.30 3.96 -6.04
CA TYR A 230 1.98 4.56 -6.16
C TYR A 230 1.98 6.03 -5.78
N GLU A 231 2.65 6.37 -4.68
CA GLU A 231 2.73 7.73 -4.14
C GLU A 231 3.41 8.70 -5.12
N ALA A 232 4.55 8.31 -5.70
CA ALA A 232 5.31 9.17 -6.61
C ALA A 232 4.54 9.43 -7.92
N LEU A 233 3.94 8.39 -8.48
CA LEU A 233 3.15 8.52 -9.71
C LEU A 233 1.88 9.34 -9.48
N ALA A 234 1.15 9.13 -8.37
CA ALA A 234 -0.02 9.93 -8.02
C ALA A 234 0.33 11.42 -7.87
N CYS A 235 1.55 11.74 -7.44
CA CYS A 235 2.06 13.11 -7.35
C CYS A 235 2.60 13.67 -8.68
N GLY A 236 2.33 13.06 -9.84
CA GLY A 236 2.73 13.58 -11.14
C GLY A 236 4.25 13.72 -11.30
N THR A 237 5.01 12.79 -10.71
CA THR A 237 6.47 12.77 -10.72
C THR A 237 6.97 11.55 -11.48
N LEU A 238 8.00 11.72 -12.33
CA LEU A 238 8.58 10.58 -13.02
C LEU A 238 9.29 9.67 -12.03
N LEU A 239 8.79 8.44 -11.90
CA LEU A 239 9.39 7.41 -11.07
C LEU A 239 10.46 6.63 -11.85
N LEU A 240 11.67 6.59 -11.30
CA LEU A 240 12.72 5.65 -11.69
C LEU A 240 12.85 4.59 -10.58
N GLY A 241 12.48 3.34 -10.86
CA GLY A 241 12.58 2.24 -9.90
C GLY A 241 12.87 0.89 -10.56
N THR A 242 13.19 -0.13 -9.78
CA THR A 242 13.29 -1.50 -10.29
C THR A 242 11.93 -2.00 -10.80
N GLY A 243 11.96 -2.96 -11.72
CA GLY A 243 10.78 -3.64 -12.24
C GLY A 243 10.65 -5.07 -11.73
N SER A 244 9.44 -5.59 -11.85
CA SER A 244 9.09 -6.99 -11.58
C SER A 244 7.87 -7.38 -12.41
N GLU A 245 7.62 -8.68 -12.53
CA GLU A 245 6.40 -9.17 -13.19
C GLU A 245 5.14 -8.68 -12.47
N GLU A 246 5.11 -8.70 -11.13
CA GLU A 246 3.99 -8.16 -10.37
C GLU A 246 3.76 -6.66 -10.64
N LEU A 247 4.82 -5.85 -10.71
CA LEU A 247 4.73 -4.43 -11.08
C LEU A 247 4.13 -4.27 -12.49
N ARG A 248 4.55 -5.09 -13.45
CA ARG A 248 4.01 -5.07 -14.81
C ARG A 248 2.51 -5.37 -14.84
N ASP A 249 2.07 -6.38 -14.09
CA ASP A 249 0.65 -6.78 -14.02
C ASP A 249 -0.22 -5.71 -13.33
N LEU A 250 0.37 -4.97 -12.40
CA LEU A 250 -0.22 -3.78 -11.79
C LEU A 250 -0.28 -2.58 -12.75
N GLY A 251 0.36 -2.65 -13.92
CA GLY A 251 0.38 -1.58 -14.93
C GLY A 251 1.58 -0.63 -14.84
N PHE A 252 2.58 -0.94 -14.01
CA PHE A 252 3.87 -0.26 -14.04
C PHE A 252 4.69 -0.81 -15.22
N ILE A 253 4.64 -0.12 -16.36
CA ILE A 253 5.25 -0.53 -17.63
C ILE A 253 6.42 0.42 -17.95
N ASP A 254 7.62 -0.15 -18.14
CA ASP A 254 8.84 0.63 -18.45
C ASP A 254 8.64 1.50 -19.69
N GLY A 255 9.10 2.75 -19.62
CA GLY A 255 8.98 3.76 -20.66
C GLY A 255 7.54 4.25 -20.91
N LYS A 256 6.53 3.70 -20.22
CA LYS A 256 5.13 4.08 -20.42
C LYS A 256 4.53 4.76 -19.20
N THR A 257 4.53 4.11 -18.03
CA THR A 257 3.94 4.66 -16.79
C THR A 257 4.99 4.96 -15.72
N TYR A 258 6.16 4.35 -15.84
CA TYR A 258 7.36 4.63 -15.04
C TYR A 258 8.60 4.24 -15.86
N VAL A 259 9.78 4.43 -15.29
CA VAL A 259 11.05 4.02 -15.92
C VAL A 259 11.74 2.98 -15.05
N GLU A 260 11.98 1.81 -15.63
CA GLU A 260 12.69 0.72 -14.98
C GLU A 260 14.19 1.00 -14.93
N ILE A 261 14.80 0.87 -13.75
CA ILE A 261 16.23 1.04 -13.55
C ILE A 261 16.84 -0.09 -12.71
N ASN A 262 18.15 -0.26 -12.86
CA ASN A 262 18.99 -1.16 -12.09
C ASN A 262 20.34 -0.49 -11.80
N GLN A 263 21.27 -1.23 -11.18
CA GLN A 263 22.57 -0.68 -10.78
C GLN A 263 23.46 -0.24 -11.97
N SER A 264 23.26 -0.78 -13.17
CA SER A 264 24.09 -0.44 -14.33
C SER A 264 23.54 0.74 -15.15
N ASN A 265 22.22 1.00 -15.11
CA ASN A 265 21.59 1.98 -16.01
C ASN A 265 20.94 3.20 -15.32
N PHE A 266 20.82 3.22 -13.99
CA PHE A 266 20.04 4.27 -13.30
C PHE A 266 20.51 5.70 -13.64
N ASN A 267 21.83 5.91 -13.72
CA ASN A 267 22.39 7.23 -13.96
C ASN A 267 22.22 7.69 -15.41
N GLU A 268 22.33 6.77 -16.37
CA GLU A 268 22.12 7.07 -17.79
C GLU A 268 20.67 7.47 -18.03
N LYS A 269 19.71 6.63 -17.58
CA LYS A 269 18.28 6.90 -17.71
C LYS A 269 17.90 8.20 -16.99
N ALA A 270 18.42 8.45 -15.79
CA ALA A 270 18.15 9.69 -15.05
C ALA A 270 18.60 10.95 -15.83
N LYS A 271 19.84 10.94 -16.39
CA LYS A 271 20.35 12.05 -17.20
C LYS A 271 19.52 12.25 -18.47
N TYR A 272 19.12 11.16 -19.12
CA TYR A 272 18.29 11.20 -20.32
C TYR A 272 16.94 11.87 -20.03
N TYR A 273 16.18 11.39 -19.05
CA TYR A 273 14.86 11.95 -18.76
C TYR A 273 14.91 13.34 -18.08
N LEU A 274 16.03 13.72 -17.48
CA LEU A 274 16.20 15.10 -17.03
C LEU A 274 16.26 16.07 -18.22
N LYS A 275 16.93 15.68 -19.31
CA LYS A 275 17.06 16.47 -20.54
C LYS A 275 15.83 16.40 -21.46
N ASN A 276 15.15 15.26 -21.51
CA ASN A 276 14.01 15.02 -22.39
C ASN A 276 12.69 15.31 -21.67
N GLU A 277 12.41 16.60 -21.47
CA GLU A 277 11.27 17.05 -20.66
C GLU A 277 9.92 16.58 -21.19
N ALA A 278 9.64 16.72 -22.49
CA ALA A 278 8.35 16.33 -23.06
C ALA A 278 8.04 14.84 -22.83
N GLU A 279 9.02 13.97 -23.03
CA GLU A 279 8.88 12.53 -22.77
C GLU A 279 8.73 12.23 -21.27
N ARG A 280 9.54 12.86 -20.41
CA ARG A 280 9.43 12.75 -18.95
C ARG A 280 8.02 13.10 -18.48
N LEU A 281 7.48 14.25 -18.91
CA LEU A 281 6.15 14.71 -18.53
C LEU A 281 5.06 13.78 -19.05
N SER A 282 5.22 13.27 -20.27
CA SER A 282 4.30 12.30 -20.87
C SER A 282 4.23 10.99 -20.06
N ILE A 283 5.37 10.44 -19.64
CA ILE A 283 5.42 9.23 -18.80
C ILE A 283 4.86 9.51 -17.41
N ALA A 284 5.25 10.63 -16.78
CA ALA A 284 4.75 11.01 -15.46
C ALA A 284 3.22 11.17 -15.46
N LYS A 285 2.65 11.74 -16.52
CA LYS A 285 1.20 11.90 -16.67
C LYS A 285 0.49 10.56 -16.79
N ARG A 286 0.98 9.64 -17.63
CA ARG A 286 0.42 8.28 -17.73
C ARG A 286 0.56 7.49 -16.43
N GLY A 287 1.64 7.73 -15.68
CA GLY A 287 1.81 7.17 -14.34
C GLY A 287 0.77 7.70 -13.35
N GLU A 288 0.51 9.00 -13.35
CA GLU A 288 -0.55 9.61 -12.55
C GLU A 288 -1.93 9.02 -12.88
N GLU A 289 -2.27 8.94 -14.17
CA GLU A 289 -3.52 8.36 -14.67
C GLU A 289 -3.68 6.89 -14.26
N LEU A 290 -2.61 6.10 -14.31
CA LEU A 290 -2.61 4.72 -13.83
C LEU A 290 -3.10 4.65 -12.37
N ILE A 291 -2.59 5.51 -11.49
CA ILE A 291 -2.98 5.50 -10.08
C ILE A 291 -4.42 5.95 -9.92
N GLN A 292 -4.83 7.02 -10.60
CA GLN A 292 -6.21 7.52 -10.54
C GLN A 292 -7.23 6.48 -11.00
N GLN A 293 -6.89 5.71 -12.05
CA GLN A 293 -7.81 4.78 -12.71
C GLN A 293 -7.78 3.36 -12.14
N ARG A 294 -6.72 2.95 -11.41
CA ARG A 294 -6.56 1.56 -10.95
C ARG A 294 -6.15 1.40 -9.48
N HIS A 295 -5.46 2.36 -8.89
CA HIS A 295 -4.80 2.17 -7.58
C HIS A 295 -5.11 3.27 -6.55
N SER A 296 -6.23 3.97 -6.74
CA SER A 296 -6.76 4.86 -5.72
C SER A 296 -7.37 4.06 -4.57
N THR A 297 -7.34 4.60 -3.35
CA THR A 297 -8.01 3.97 -2.20
C THR A 297 -9.49 3.73 -2.44
N GLU A 298 -10.15 4.63 -3.18
CA GLU A 298 -11.57 4.53 -3.51
C GLU A 298 -11.86 3.29 -4.40
N ILE A 299 -11.02 3.06 -5.42
CA ILE A 299 -11.11 1.86 -6.26
C ILE A 299 -10.84 0.62 -5.44
N ARG A 300 -9.78 0.63 -4.61
CA ARG A 300 -9.42 -0.52 -3.77
C ARG A 300 -10.52 -0.88 -2.78
N ALA A 301 -11.20 0.10 -2.19
CA ALA A 301 -12.34 -0.13 -1.30
C ALA A 301 -13.51 -0.79 -2.03
N ARG A 302 -13.85 -0.32 -3.24
CA ARG A 302 -14.88 -0.96 -4.08
C ARG A 302 -14.52 -2.39 -4.45
N GLU A 303 -13.29 -2.61 -4.90
CA GLU A 303 -12.82 -3.96 -5.23
C GLU A 303 -12.87 -4.88 -4.01
N LEU A 304 -12.50 -4.40 -2.83
CA LEU A 304 -12.60 -5.17 -1.58
C LEU A 304 -14.04 -5.61 -1.30
N VAL A 305 -14.99 -4.68 -1.36
CA VAL A 305 -16.42 -4.97 -1.14
C VAL A 305 -16.92 -5.99 -2.16
N VAL A 306 -16.61 -5.81 -3.45
CA VAL A 306 -16.99 -6.76 -4.52
C VAL A 306 -16.38 -8.14 -4.28
N GLN A 307 -15.12 -8.23 -3.86
CA GLN A 307 -14.48 -9.50 -3.55
C GLN A 307 -15.15 -10.15 -2.34
N ILE A 308 -15.42 -9.39 -1.27
CA ILE A 308 -16.10 -9.92 -0.07
C ILE A 308 -17.51 -10.41 -0.40
N SER A 309 -18.29 -9.67 -1.18
CA SER A 309 -19.64 -10.09 -1.59
C SER A 309 -19.63 -11.47 -2.27
N LYS A 310 -18.66 -11.74 -3.15
CA LYS A 310 -18.50 -13.05 -3.81
C LYS A 310 -18.15 -14.20 -2.86
N LEU A 311 -17.68 -13.92 -1.65
CA LEU A 311 -17.32 -14.93 -0.64
C LEU A 311 -18.50 -15.29 0.27
N ILE A 312 -19.55 -14.46 0.29
CA ILE A 312 -20.71 -14.61 1.18
C ILE A 312 -21.99 -15.01 0.43
N ASP A 313 -22.00 -14.86 -0.91
CA ASP A 313 -23.03 -15.37 -1.82
C ASP A 313 -22.96 -16.90 -1.96
#